data_AF-A0A9D6KZR9-F1
#
_entry.id   AF-A0A9D6KZR9-F1
#
_cell.length_a   1.000
_cell.length_b   1.000
_cell.length_c   1.000
_cell.angle_alpha   90.00
_cell.angle_beta   90.00
_cell.angle_gamma   90.00
#
_symmetry.space_group_name_H-M   'P 1'
#
loop_
_entity.id
_entity.type
_entity.pdbx_description
1 polymer ?
#
loop_
_entity_poly.entity_id
_entity_poly.type
_entity_poly.pdbx_seq_one_letter_code
_entity_poly.pdbx_strand_id
1 'polypeptide(L)'
;MTSTRNNKPAPGVPAVGWIRPLAAPYLRGFRARAQSAAADSSLRGYWFEAPHARDGIRRGFFVGYLNASDDFTFLEPQPPECLVFAFVAPVGGALHRRLVRAPDSLLRKTFAYIRWLTHRLPRFVFFEDRLPAMVRHRSMREWPAEKYEHFSRNFFIETCAWLVRSGLVRKFAEESAEAARVPRRTRAA
;
A
#
# COMPACT_ATOMS: atom_id res chain seq x y z
N MET A 1 -12.06 33.39 -13.25
CA MET A 1 -10.68 33.02 -13.62
C MET A 1 -10.11 32.13 -12.52
N THR A 2 -10.14 30.83 -12.73
CA THR A 2 -9.71 29.81 -11.77
C THR A 2 -8.19 29.70 -11.77
N SER A 3 -7.55 30.19 -10.71
CA SER A 3 -6.11 30.09 -10.47
C SER A 3 -5.73 28.61 -10.26
N THR A 4 -5.13 28.02 -11.29
CA THR A 4 -4.47 26.71 -11.21
C THR A 4 -3.20 26.89 -10.37
N ARG A 5 -3.25 26.57 -9.07
CA ARG A 5 -2.03 26.47 -8.26
C ARG A 5 -1.16 25.35 -8.84
N ASN A 6 -0.17 25.74 -9.63
CA ASN A 6 0.94 24.89 -10.01
C ASN A 6 1.69 24.48 -8.75
N ASN A 7 1.34 23.32 -8.23
CA ASN A 7 1.97 22.71 -7.07
C ASN A 7 3.30 22.08 -7.52
N LYS A 8 4.30 22.93 -7.82
CA LYS A 8 5.65 22.47 -8.12
C LYS A 8 6.21 21.84 -6.83
N PRO A 9 6.52 20.54 -6.81
CA PRO A 9 7.05 19.92 -5.61
C PRO A 9 8.38 20.59 -5.23
N ALA A 10 8.65 20.66 -3.93
CA ALA A 10 9.94 21.11 -3.42
C ALA A 10 11.09 20.32 -4.10
N PRO A 11 12.26 20.95 -4.33
CA PRO A 11 13.39 20.28 -4.95
C PRO A 11 13.72 18.98 -4.20
N GLY A 12 13.83 17.87 -4.95
CA GLY A 12 14.10 16.54 -4.39
C GLY A 12 12.87 15.70 -4.06
N VAL A 13 11.64 16.22 -4.14
CA VAL A 13 10.43 15.44 -3.84
C VAL A 13 9.74 14.97 -5.13
N PRO A 14 9.65 13.65 -5.40
CA PRO A 14 9.07 13.15 -6.64
C PRO A 14 7.60 13.58 -6.84
N ALA A 15 7.22 13.86 -8.08
CA ALA A 15 5.83 13.95 -8.46
C ALA A 15 5.15 12.59 -8.25
N VAL A 16 3.88 12.59 -7.82
CA VAL A 16 3.12 11.34 -7.55
C VAL A 16 2.02 11.07 -8.57
N GLY A 17 1.63 12.06 -9.39
CA GLY A 17 0.45 11.95 -10.27
C GLY A 17 0.50 10.76 -11.25
N TRP A 18 1.70 10.31 -11.64
CA TRP A 18 1.91 9.16 -12.51
C TRP A 18 1.73 7.80 -11.82
N ILE A 19 1.75 7.74 -10.48
CA ILE A 19 1.66 6.50 -9.71
C ILE A 19 0.28 5.86 -9.88
N ARG A 20 -0.79 6.68 -9.87
CA ARG A 20 -2.15 6.20 -10.07
C ARG A 20 -2.32 5.43 -11.39
N PRO A 21 -2.05 6.02 -12.57
CA PRO A 21 -2.20 5.29 -13.83
C PRO A 21 -1.23 4.11 -13.96
N LEU A 22 -0.05 4.15 -13.33
CA LEU A 22 0.89 3.04 -13.33
C LEU A 22 0.39 1.83 -12.52
N ALA A 23 -0.16 2.05 -11.32
CA ALA A 23 -0.59 0.97 -10.44
C ALA A 23 -2.02 0.47 -10.72
N ALA A 24 -2.89 1.29 -11.31
CA ALA A 24 -4.27 0.95 -11.67
C ALA A 24 -4.45 -0.38 -12.43
N PRO A 25 -3.64 -0.73 -13.46
CA PRO A 25 -3.81 -2.00 -14.17
C PRO A 25 -3.54 -3.23 -13.29
N TYR A 26 -2.65 -3.11 -12.30
CA TYR A 26 -2.33 -4.19 -11.36
C TYR A 26 -3.36 -4.29 -10.23
N LEU A 27 -3.88 -3.17 -9.75
CA LEU A 27 -4.80 -3.07 -8.61
C LEU A 27 -6.25 -2.87 -9.07
N ARG A 28 -6.64 -3.59 -10.14
CA ARG A 28 -7.97 -3.48 -10.76
C ARG A 28 -9.07 -3.78 -9.73
N GLY A 29 -10.11 -2.95 -9.73
CA GLY A 29 -11.25 -3.07 -8.81
C GLY A 29 -11.06 -2.33 -7.49
N PHE A 30 -9.87 -1.79 -7.20
CA PHE A 30 -9.62 -0.96 -6.03
C PHE A 30 -9.81 0.52 -6.34
N ARG A 31 -10.41 1.27 -5.41
CA ARG A 31 -10.61 2.71 -5.54
C ARG A 31 -9.34 3.44 -5.15
N ALA A 32 -8.75 4.16 -6.10
CA ALA A 32 -7.60 5.01 -5.84
C ALA A 32 -8.00 6.31 -5.12
N ARG A 33 -7.30 6.62 -4.03
CA ARG A 33 -7.42 7.87 -3.26
C ARG A 33 -6.02 8.43 -3.00
N ALA A 34 -5.78 9.66 -3.40
CA ALA A 34 -4.51 10.33 -3.11
C ALA A 34 -4.33 10.46 -1.58
N GLN A 35 -3.11 10.24 -1.10
CA GLN A 35 -2.74 10.63 0.26
C GLN A 35 -2.84 12.16 0.38
N SER A 36 -3.43 12.64 1.48
CA SER A 36 -3.60 14.07 1.70
C SER A 36 -2.24 14.77 1.67
N ALA A 37 -2.17 15.90 0.99
CA ALA A 37 -0.97 16.72 0.88
C ALA A 37 -0.73 17.60 2.12
N ALA A 38 -1.14 17.13 3.30
CA ALA A 38 -0.74 17.79 4.55
C ALA A 38 0.79 17.87 4.55
N ALA A 39 1.33 19.06 4.85
CA ALA A 39 2.75 19.36 4.73
C ALA A 39 3.62 18.36 5.52
N ASP A 40 3.08 17.82 6.62
CA ASP A 40 3.77 16.94 7.55
C ASP A 40 3.46 15.46 7.34
N SER A 41 2.82 15.07 6.23
CA SER A 41 2.55 13.65 5.98
C SER A 41 3.84 12.92 5.59
N SER A 42 4.23 11.95 6.42
CA SER A 42 5.31 11.00 6.15
C SER A 42 5.14 10.27 4.80
N LEU A 43 3.90 10.08 4.35
CA LEU A 43 3.55 9.42 3.10
C LEU A 43 3.17 10.37 1.99
N ARG A 44 3.62 10.08 0.76
CA ARG A 44 3.10 10.69 -0.47
C ARG A 44 2.81 9.64 -1.52
N GLY A 45 1.58 9.53 -1.99
CA GLY A 45 1.20 8.50 -2.96
C GLY A 45 -0.29 8.27 -3.03
N TYR A 46 -0.68 7.04 -3.35
CA TYR A 46 -2.07 6.64 -3.51
C TYR A 46 -2.40 5.42 -2.66
N TRP A 47 -3.52 5.51 -1.96
CA TRP A 47 -4.23 4.38 -1.38
C TRP A 47 -5.10 3.75 -2.46
N PHE A 48 -5.08 2.44 -2.57
CA PHE A 48 -5.95 1.63 -3.40
C PHE A 48 -6.81 0.79 -2.47
N GLU A 49 -8.02 1.26 -2.21
CA GLU A 49 -8.91 0.68 -1.21
C GLU A 49 -9.88 -0.31 -1.86
N ALA A 50 -10.05 -1.47 -1.24
CA ALA A 50 -10.97 -2.49 -1.74
C ALA A 50 -12.42 -1.96 -1.70
N PRO A 51 -13.28 -2.37 -2.65
CA PRO A 51 -14.67 -1.91 -2.68
C PRO A 51 -15.42 -2.41 -1.44
N HIS A 52 -16.54 -1.75 -1.10
CA HIS A 52 -17.40 -2.11 0.04
C HIS A 52 -16.68 -2.14 1.40
N ALA A 53 -15.77 -1.19 1.62
CA ALA A 53 -15.30 -0.87 2.97
C ALA A 53 -16.51 -0.54 3.86
N ARG A 54 -16.87 -1.46 4.76
CA ARG A 54 -17.92 -1.25 5.77
C ARG A 54 -17.38 -0.28 6.81
N ASP A 55 -18.17 0.69 7.24
CA ASP A 55 -17.91 1.68 8.31
C ASP A 55 -16.60 1.46 9.09
N GLY A 56 -15.53 2.15 8.67
CA GLY A 56 -14.21 2.14 9.33
C GLY A 56 -13.30 0.93 9.04
N ILE A 57 -13.81 -0.16 8.45
CA ILE A 57 -13.05 -1.34 8.07
C ILE A 57 -12.54 -1.20 6.63
N ARG A 58 -11.22 -1.10 6.49
CA ARG A 58 -10.57 -0.91 5.20
C ARG A 58 -9.53 -1.98 4.96
N ARG A 59 -9.29 -2.28 3.69
CA ARG A 59 -8.12 -3.05 3.26
C ARG A 59 -7.73 -2.62 1.88
N GLY A 60 -6.51 -2.93 1.50
CA GLY A 60 -6.03 -2.63 0.16
C GLY A 60 -4.54 -2.42 0.18
N PHE A 61 -4.09 -1.48 -0.65
CA PHE A 61 -2.69 -1.24 -0.87
C PHE A 61 -2.36 0.25 -0.79
N PHE A 62 -1.12 0.56 -0.46
CA PHE A 62 -0.53 1.87 -0.69
C PHE A 62 0.61 1.72 -1.69
N VAL A 63 0.73 2.69 -2.61
CA VAL A 63 1.85 2.81 -3.55
C VAL A 63 2.31 4.27 -3.52
N GLY A 64 3.57 4.51 -3.18
CA GLY A 64 4.08 5.85 -3.02
C GLY A 64 5.47 5.93 -2.43
N TYR A 65 5.71 7.03 -1.74
CA TYR A 65 6.96 7.37 -1.11
C TYR A 65 6.79 7.55 0.39
N LEU A 66 7.85 7.21 1.11
CA LEU A 66 8.08 7.61 2.50
C LEU A 66 9.11 8.75 2.49
N ASN A 67 8.71 9.92 2.98
CA ASN A 67 9.56 11.12 3.00
C ASN A 67 10.05 11.50 4.40
N ALA A 68 9.44 10.94 5.45
CA ALA A 68 9.83 11.12 6.85
C ALA A 68 9.70 9.79 7.59
N SER A 69 10.46 9.62 8.67
CA SER A 69 10.57 8.34 9.38
C SER A 69 9.53 8.14 10.48
N ASP A 70 8.83 9.20 10.91
CA ASP A 70 8.14 9.24 12.21
C ASP A 70 7.13 8.10 12.43
N ASP A 71 6.20 7.89 11.49
CA ASP A 71 5.18 6.84 11.60
C ASP A 71 5.70 5.43 11.22
N PHE A 72 6.94 5.34 10.72
CA PHE A 72 7.50 4.15 10.07
C PHE A 72 8.87 3.74 10.62
N THR A 73 9.24 4.19 11.82
CA THR A 73 10.55 3.90 12.44
C THR A 73 10.87 2.40 12.55
N PHE A 74 9.85 1.55 12.68
CA PHE A 74 9.99 0.09 12.69
C PHE A 74 10.49 -0.52 11.36
N LEU A 75 10.54 0.26 10.29
CA LEU A 75 11.17 -0.11 9.01
C LEU A 75 12.65 0.28 8.93
N GLU A 76 13.17 1.00 9.93
CA GLU A 76 14.48 1.65 9.89
C GLU A 76 14.69 2.47 8.60
N PRO A 77 13.73 3.33 8.23
CA PRO A 77 13.73 3.94 6.91
C PRO A 77 14.86 4.94 6.75
N GLN A 78 15.38 5.04 5.53
CA GLN A 78 16.32 6.05 5.07
C GLN A 78 15.68 6.91 3.96
N PRO A 79 14.76 7.83 4.30
CA PRO A 79 14.06 8.64 3.31
C PRO A 79 15.00 9.45 2.40
N PRO A 80 14.59 9.74 1.15
CA PRO A 80 13.32 9.31 0.55
C PRO A 80 13.34 7.83 0.15
N GLU A 81 12.23 7.13 0.36
CA GLU A 81 12.09 5.72 -0.02
C GLU A 81 10.88 5.48 -0.92
N CYS A 82 11.02 4.56 -1.88
CA CYS A 82 9.87 3.93 -2.51
C CYS A 82 9.19 3.00 -1.50
N LEU A 83 7.87 3.03 -1.42
CA LEU A 83 7.08 2.26 -0.47
C LEU A 83 5.84 1.67 -1.12
N VAL A 84 5.66 0.35 -0.98
CA VAL A 84 4.43 -0.35 -1.33
C VAL A 84 4.06 -1.28 -0.20
N PHE A 85 2.81 -1.23 0.27
CA PHE A 85 2.34 -2.18 1.27
C PHE A 85 0.89 -2.59 1.08
N ALA A 86 0.56 -3.79 1.54
CA ALA A 86 -0.80 -4.24 1.77
C ALA A 86 -1.22 -3.92 3.21
N PHE A 87 -2.45 -3.47 3.42
CA PHE A 87 -2.98 -3.12 4.75
C PHE A 87 -4.36 -3.71 5.00
N VAL A 88 -4.67 -3.90 6.29
CA VAL A 88 -6.01 -4.18 6.81
C VAL A 88 -6.21 -3.30 8.05
N ALA A 89 -7.28 -2.52 8.07
CA ALA A 89 -7.61 -1.59 9.14
C ALA A 89 -9.05 -1.83 9.66
N PRO A 90 -9.32 -1.57 10.95
CA PRO A 90 -8.34 -1.17 11.97
C PRO A 90 -7.41 -2.32 12.36
N VAL A 91 -6.17 -1.98 12.72
CA VAL A 91 -5.21 -2.93 13.29
C VAL A 91 -5.78 -3.53 14.56
N GLY A 92 -5.63 -4.85 14.74
CA GLY A 92 -6.21 -5.59 15.87
C GLY A 92 -7.73 -5.88 15.75
N GLY A 93 -8.42 -5.27 14.79
CA GLY A 93 -9.82 -5.56 14.49
C GLY A 93 -10.07 -7.02 14.06
N ALA A 94 -11.33 -7.46 14.04
CA ALA A 94 -11.68 -8.85 13.70
C ALA A 94 -11.17 -9.28 12.31
N LEU A 95 -11.35 -8.41 11.30
CA LEU A 95 -10.85 -8.66 9.95
C LEU A 95 -9.32 -8.75 9.93
N HIS A 96 -8.63 -7.83 10.61
CA HIS A 96 -7.18 -7.84 10.72
C HIS A 96 -6.66 -9.10 11.43
N ARG A 97 -7.29 -9.51 12.53
CA ARG A 97 -6.95 -10.77 13.22
C ARG A 97 -7.08 -11.98 12.30
N ARG A 98 -8.15 -12.07 11.51
CA ARG A 98 -8.37 -13.17 10.55
C ARG A 98 -7.40 -13.14 9.37
N LEU A 99 -7.22 -11.99 8.74
CA LEU A 99 -6.45 -11.87 7.50
C LEU A 99 -4.95 -11.70 7.69
N VAL A 100 -4.50 -11.20 8.86
CA VAL A 100 -3.09 -10.92 9.16
C VAL A 100 -2.56 -11.83 10.27
N ARG A 101 -3.17 -11.82 11.46
CA ARG A 101 -2.55 -12.44 12.66
C ARG A 101 -2.72 -13.96 12.76
N ALA A 102 -3.86 -14.51 12.31
CA ALA A 102 -4.14 -15.94 12.45
C ALA A 102 -2.99 -16.80 11.87
N PRO A 103 -2.67 -17.98 12.44
CA PRO A 103 -1.54 -18.81 11.99
C PRO A 103 -1.57 -19.12 10.48
N ASP A 104 -2.77 -19.29 9.93
CA ASP A 104 -3.04 -19.63 8.54
C ASP A 104 -3.62 -18.48 7.71
N SER A 105 -3.38 -17.24 8.18
CA SER A 105 -3.96 -16.04 7.58
C SER A 105 -3.52 -15.85 6.13
N LEU A 106 -4.36 -15.13 5.39
CA LEU A 106 -4.11 -14.78 4.00
C LEU A 106 -2.74 -14.12 3.83
N LEU A 107 -2.43 -13.09 4.62
CA LEU A 107 -1.20 -12.33 4.44
C LEU A 107 0.04 -13.13 4.83
N ARG A 108 -0.04 -14.03 5.82
CA ARG A 108 1.08 -14.94 6.14
C ARG A 108 1.39 -15.89 4.99
N LYS A 109 0.36 -16.54 4.45
CA LYS A 109 0.50 -17.46 3.32
C LYS A 109 1.05 -16.75 2.09
N THR A 110 0.52 -15.56 1.80
CA THR A 110 1.02 -14.72 0.71
C THR A 110 2.47 -14.31 0.94
N PHE A 111 2.84 -13.87 2.15
CA PHE A 111 4.21 -13.47 2.48
C PHE A 111 5.18 -14.64 2.30
N ALA A 112 4.86 -15.82 2.82
CA ALA A 112 5.66 -17.03 2.65
C ALA A 112 5.86 -17.37 1.16
N TYR A 113 4.79 -17.30 0.36
CA TYR A 113 4.83 -17.55 -1.08
C TYR A 113 5.71 -16.53 -1.83
N ILE A 114 5.51 -15.23 -1.60
CA ILE A 114 6.30 -14.19 -2.26
C ILE A 114 7.77 -14.27 -1.84
N ARG A 115 8.06 -14.52 -0.56
CA ARG A 115 9.43 -14.70 -0.06
C ARG A 115 10.14 -15.86 -0.75
N TRP A 116 9.43 -16.95 -1.05
CA TRP A 116 9.97 -18.05 -1.83
C TRP A 116 10.29 -17.65 -3.28
N LEU A 117 9.44 -16.83 -3.91
CA LEU A 117 9.66 -16.34 -5.29
C LEU A 117 10.75 -15.26 -5.42
N THR A 118 11.07 -14.55 -4.34
CA THR A 118 11.91 -13.35 -4.37
C THR A 118 13.20 -13.55 -3.58
N HIS A 119 14.24 -14.02 -4.26
CA HIS A 119 15.54 -14.26 -3.62
C HIS A 119 16.39 -12.99 -3.47
N ARG A 120 16.15 -11.94 -4.27
CA ARG A 120 16.93 -10.69 -4.28
C ARG A 120 16.29 -9.60 -3.43
N LEU A 121 17.14 -8.74 -2.84
CA LEU A 121 16.69 -7.52 -2.17
C LEU A 121 16.16 -6.49 -3.20
N PRO A 122 15.26 -5.58 -2.81
CA PRO A 122 14.57 -5.49 -1.52
C PRO A 122 13.45 -6.55 -1.41
N ARG A 123 13.35 -7.19 -0.25
CA ARG A 123 12.33 -8.21 0.04
C ARG A 123 11.11 -7.57 0.70
N PHE A 124 9.99 -8.29 0.65
CA PHE A 124 8.88 -7.96 1.52
C PHE A 124 9.28 -8.23 2.98
N VAL A 125 8.71 -7.42 3.87
CA VAL A 125 8.71 -7.60 5.33
C VAL A 125 7.26 -7.76 5.76
N PHE A 126 7.03 -8.54 6.82
CA PHE A 126 5.71 -8.84 7.33
C PHE A 126 5.57 -8.37 8.77
N PHE A 127 4.48 -7.65 9.05
CA PHE A 127 4.16 -7.11 10.36
C PHE A 127 2.75 -7.54 10.77
N GLU A 128 2.63 -8.08 11.97
CA GLU A 128 1.38 -8.65 12.46
C GLU A 128 0.49 -7.64 13.20
N ASP A 129 1.06 -6.52 13.58
CA ASP A 129 0.53 -5.55 14.52
C ASP A 129 0.66 -4.11 14.00
N ARG A 130 1.02 -3.94 12.72
CA ARG A 130 1.17 -2.65 12.05
C ARG A 130 0.18 -2.52 10.90
N LEU A 131 -0.17 -1.28 10.56
CA LEU A 131 -1.02 -0.99 9.42
C LEU A 131 -0.44 -1.56 8.11
N PRO A 132 0.84 -1.32 7.75
CA PRO A 132 1.48 -2.02 6.64
C PRO A 132 1.78 -3.47 7.03
N ALA A 133 0.79 -4.35 6.87
CA ALA A 133 0.90 -5.76 7.24
C ALA A 133 1.95 -6.51 6.40
N MET A 134 2.09 -6.13 5.13
CA MET A 134 3.10 -6.69 4.24
C MET A 134 3.65 -5.58 3.35
N VAL A 135 4.93 -5.27 3.49
CA VAL A 135 5.56 -4.06 2.95
C VAL A 135 6.83 -4.38 2.19
N ARG A 136 7.06 -3.69 1.09
CA ARG A 136 8.34 -3.64 0.41
C ARG A 136 8.73 -2.18 0.27
N HIS A 137 9.96 -1.85 0.63
CA HIS A 137 10.48 -0.50 0.54
C HIS A 137 11.94 -0.49 0.05
N ARG A 138 12.39 0.66 -0.45
CA ARG A 138 13.77 0.85 -0.91
C ARG A 138 14.17 2.32 -0.81
N SER A 139 15.27 2.59 -0.12
CA SER A 139 15.89 3.92 -0.11
C SER A 139 16.32 4.34 -1.51
N MET A 140 16.09 5.62 -1.81
CA MET A 140 16.45 6.26 -3.07
C MET A 140 17.75 7.06 -2.94
N ARG A 141 18.38 7.10 -1.76
CA ARG A 141 19.60 7.91 -1.50
C ARG A 141 20.77 7.57 -2.41
N GLU A 142 20.85 6.32 -2.85
CA GLU A 142 21.90 5.84 -3.75
C GLU A 142 21.60 6.13 -5.24
N TRP A 143 20.41 6.65 -5.55
CA TRP A 143 20.01 6.92 -6.93
C TRP A 143 20.39 8.35 -7.33
N PRO A 144 20.73 8.59 -8.59
CA PRO A 144 20.77 9.94 -9.13
C PRO A 144 19.37 10.58 -9.07
N ALA A 145 19.29 11.82 -8.57
CA ALA A 145 18.03 12.53 -8.31
C ALA A 145 17.17 12.66 -9.59
N GLU A 146 17.81 12.88 -10.73
CA GLU A 146 17.19 12.98 -12.05
C GLU A 146 16.63 11.64 -12.55
N LYS A 147 17.00 10.51 -11.92
CA LYS A 147 16.51 9.16 -12.24
C LYS A 147 15.51 8.62 -11.22
N TYR A 148 15.17 9.39 -10.19
CA TYR A 148 14.24 8.97 -9.14
C TYR A 148 12.94 8.39 -9.69
N GLU A 149 12.26 9.11 -10.60
CA GLU A 149 11.02 8.60 -11.19
C GLU A 149 11.24 7.29 -11.96
N HIS A 150 12.28 7.22 -12.80
CA HIS A 150 12.58 6.02 -13.60
C HIS A 150 12.76 4.77 -12.72
N PHE A 151 13.59 4.85 -11.68
CA PHE A 151 13.81 3.72 -10.78
C PHE A 151 12.61 3.41 -9.89
N SER A 152 11.86 4.43 -9.48
CA SER A 152 10.62 4.26 -8.72
C SER A 152 9.56 3.52 -9.55
N ARG A 153 9.44 3.82 -10.85
CA ARG A 153 8.53 3.11 -11.77
C ARG A 153 8.85 1.63 -11.82
N ASN A 154 10.12 1.27 -12.00
CA ASN A 154 10.55 -0.12 -12.03
C ASN A 154 10.23 -0.83 -10.71
N PHE A 155 10.54 -0.19 -9.58
CA PHE A 155 10.23 -0.73 -8.27
C PHE A 155 8.72 -0.94 -8.07
N PHE A 156 7.87 0.04 -8.40
CA PHE A 156 6.42 -0.09 -8.24
C PHE A 156 5.82 -1.14 -9.19
N ILE A 157 6.26 -1.20 -10.45
CA ILE A 157 5.83 -2.21 -11.42
C ILE A 157 6.15 -3.61 -10.90
N GLU A 158 7.41 -3.84 -10.52
CA GLU A 158 7.85 -5.14 -10.03
C GLU A 158 7.08 -5.55 -8.78
N THR A 159 6.91 -4.61 -7.84
CA THR A 159 6.21 -4.89 -6.57
C THR A 159 4.73 -5.20 -6.81
N CYS A 160 4.05 -4.41 -7.63
CA CYS A 160 2.65 -4.64 -7.99
C CYS A 160 2.48 -5.97 -8.75
N ALA A 161 3.42 -6.34 -9.62
CA ALA A 161 3.41 -7.63 -10.31
C ALA A 161 3.49 -8.79 -9.31
N TRP A 162 4.34 -8.72 -8.28
CA TRP A 162 4.41 -9.73 -7.23
C TRP A 162 3.10 -9.83 -6.42
N LEU A 163 2.47 -8.70 -6.09
CA LEU A 163 1.18 -8.67 -5.41
C LEU A 163 0.07 -9.35 -6.23
N VAL A 164 0.03 -9.10 -7.54
CA VAL A 164 -0.91 -9.77 -8.46
C VAL A 164 -0.60 -11.26 -8.58
N ARG A 165 0.66 -11.64 -8.83
CA ARG A 165 1.09 -13.03 -9.02
C ARG A 165 0.84 -13.90 -7.79
N SER A 166 0.93 -13.33 -6.58
CA SER A 166 0.59 -14.02 -5.33
C SER A 166 -0.91 -14.31 -5.16
N GLY A 167 -1.75 -13.74 -6.02
CA GLY A 167 -3.21 -13.78 -5.91
C GLY A 167 -3.78 -12.88 -4.82
N LEU A 168 -2.97 -12.09 -4.11
CA LEU A 168 -3.43 -11.25 -3.00
C LEU A 168 -4.46 -10.21 -3.46
N VAL A 169 -4.22 -9.57 -4.61
CA VAL A 169 -5.14 -8.56 -5.18
C VAL A 169 -6.53 -9.17 -5.40
N ARG A 170 -6.59 -10.35 -6.00
CA ARG A 170 -7.85 -11.08 -6.24
C ARG A 170 -8.53 -11.45 -4.92
N LYS A 171 -7.81 -12.06 -3.99
CA LYS A 171 -8.35 -12.50 -2.70
C LYS A 171 -8.89 -11.34 -1.87
N PHE A 172 -8.23 -10.19 -1.87
CA PHE A 172 -8.74 -8.98 -1.20
C PHE A 172 -10.05 -8.47 -1.81
N ALA A 173 -10.21 -8.57 -3.14
CA ALA A 173 -11.44 -8.20 -3.84
C ALA A 173 -12.58 -9.21 -3.57
N GLU A 174 -12.27 -10.51 -3.55
CA GLU A 174 -13.23 -11.58 -3.20
C GLU A 174 -13.78 -11.41 -1.79
N GLU A 175 -12.89 -11.15 -0.82
CA GLU A 175 -13.26 -10.81 0.56
C GLU A 175 -14.22 -9.60 0.61
N SER A 176 -14.11 -8.67 -0.35
CA SER A 176 -14.95 -7.45 -0.41
C SER A 176 -16.33 -7.75 -0.95
N ALA A 177 -16.40 -8.59 -1.97
CA ALA A 177 -17.67 -9.08 -2.49
C ALA A 177 -18.40 -9.93 -1.45
N GLU A 178 -17.71 -10.82 -0.73
CA GLU A 178 -18.31 -11.63 0.32
C GLU A 178 -18.81 -10.76 1.49
N ALA A 179 -18.00 -9.80 1.93
CA ALA A 179 -18.43 -8.82 2.91
C ALA A 179 -19.57 -7.93 2.41
N ALA A 180 -19.84 -7.80 1.11
CA ALA A 180 -21.03 -7.07 0.63
C ALA A 180 -22.30 -7.92 0.69
N ARG A 181 -22.19 -9.25 0.58
CA ARG A 181 -23.32 -10.20 0.50
C ARG A 181 -23.97 -10.52 1.84
N VAL A 182 -23.25 -10.40 2.96
CA VAL A 182 -23.82 -10.70 4.30
C VAL A 182 -24.75 -9.56 4.74
N PRO A 183 -26.07 -9.77 4.96
CA PRO A 183 -26.98 -8.70 5.38
C PRO A 183 -26.54 -8.03 6.69
N ARG A 184 -26.78 -6.72 6.81
CA ARG A 184 -26.63 -5.99 8.08
C ARG A 184 -27.56 -6.68 9.10
N ARG A 185 -27.01 -7.35 10.12
CA ARG A 185 -27.82 -7.64 11.32
C ARG A 185 -28.16 -6.29 11.92
N THR A 186 -29.41 -5.86 11.73
CA THR A 186 -29.99 -4.72 12.42
C THR A 186 -29.80 -4.98 13.91
N ARG A 187 -28.99 -4.15 14.59
CA ARG A 187 -29.02 -4.12 16.05
C ARG A 187 -30.44 -3.65 16.41
N ALA A 188 -31.26 -4.57 16.91
CA ALA A 188 -32.45 -4.18 17.64
C ALA A 188 -31.99 -3.30 18.81
N ALA A 189 -32.64 -2.14 18.95
CA ALA A 189 -32.46 -1.21 20.04
C ALA A 189 -33.00 -1.81 21.35
#